data_AF-A0A1V4TSA2-F1
#
_entry.id   AF-A0A1V4TSA2-F1
#
_cell.length_a   1.000
_cell.length_b   1.000
_cell.length_c   1.000
_cell.angle_alpha   90.00
_cell.angle_beta   90.00
_cell.angle_gamma   90.00
#
_symmetry.space_group_name_H-M   'P 1'
#
loop_
_entity.id
_entity.type
_entity.pdbx_description
1 polymer ?
#
loop_
_entity_poly.entity_id
_entity_poly.type
_entity_poly.pdbx_seq_one_letter_code
_entity_poly.pdbx_strand_id
1 'polypeptide(L)'
;MKKLWRCHVCNDIHLGNRPPEVCPTCGARNAFVLSDLGEALEIIGKDHPSLDEQAKVLAAWKQFSDQSPTIKLTDKADEVELLSKGVLENLKGKGQRYCPCRITTGDRGKDLNLICPCNFIRQPTFKEDGECWCGLFVKRDAK
;
A
#
# COMPACT_ATOMS: atom_id res chain seq x y z
N MET A 1 2.32 -20.32 4.70
CA MET A 1 3.24 -19.18 4.94
C MET A 1 3.72 -18.66 3.60
N LYS A 2 3.82 -17.32 3.42
CA LYS A 2 4.35 -16.73 2.18
C LYS A 2 5.83 -17.09 2.02
N LYS A 3 6.31 -17.16 0.77
CA LYS A 3 7.70 -17.40 0.39
C LYS A 3 8.20 -16.28 -0.52
N LEU A 4 9.51 -16.09 -0.56
CA LEU A 4 10.17 -15.22 -1.53
C LEU A 4 10.47 -16.02 -2.80
N TRP A 5 10.24 -15.38 -3.93
CA TRP A 5 10.46 -15.91 -5.27
C TRP A 5 11.24 -14.88 -6.08
N ARG A 6 12.17 -15.33 -6.91
CA ARG A 6 12.95 -14.50 -7.82
C ARG A 6 12.73 -14.93 -9.26
N CYS A 7 12.46 -14.00 -10.16
CA CYS A 7 12.50 -14.28 -11.59
C CYS A 7 13.96 -14.49 -12.04
N HIS A 8 14.29 -15.66 -12.59
CA HIS A 8 15.66 -15.96 -13.01
C HIS A 8 16.11 -15.20 -14.28
N VAL A 9 15.19 -14.47 -14.93
CA VAL A 9 15.45 -13.69 -16.15
C VAL A 9 15.82 -12.25 -15.83
N CYS A 10 15.04 -11.58 -14.96
CA CYS A 10 15.21 -10.14 -14.68
C CYS A 10 15.34 -9.80 -13.19
N ASN A 11 15.42 -10.81 -12.32
CA ASN A 11 15.53 -10.66 -10.87
C ASN A 11 14.34 -9.99 -10.15
N ASP A 12 13.15 -9.97 -10.75
CA ASP A 12 11.93 -9.54 -10.05
C ASP A 12 11.70 -10.35 -8.76
N ILE A 13 11.54 -9.66 -7.62
CA ILE A 13 11.30 -10.29 -6.32
C ILE A 13 9.81 -10.26 -5.97
N HIS A 14 9.24 -11.44 -5.76
CA HIS A 14 7.84 -11.62 -5.39
C HIS A 14 7.70 -12.29 -4.01
N LEU A 15 6.89 -11.70 -3.13
CA LEU A 15 6.52 -12.30 -1.83
C LEU A 15 5.09 -12.83 -1.89
N GLY A 16 4.93 -14.15 -1.93
CA GLY A 16 3.61 -14.78 -2.12
C GLY A 16 3.54 -16.25 -1.73
N ASN A 17 2.33 -16.79 -1.68
CA ASN A 17 2.13 -18.23 -1.42
C ASN A 17 2.57 -19.10 -2.61
N ARG A 18 2.52 -18.54 -3.82
CA ARG A 18 2.95 -19.13 -5.11
C ARG A 18 3.53 -18.00 -5.98
N PRO A 19 4.46 -18.28 -6.91
CA PRO A 19 4.95 -17.28 -7.84
C PRO A 19 3.90 -16.97 -8.92
N PRO A 20 3.96 -15.79 -9.56
CA PRO A 20 3.11 -15.51 -10.71
C PRO A 20 3.54 -16.34 -11.93
N GLU A 21 2.56 -16.72 -12.76
CA GLU A 21 2.81 -17.48 -13.99
C GLU A 21 3.56 -16.64 -15.03
N VAL A 22 3.28 -15.33 -15.10
CA VAL A 22 3.95 -14.37 -15.98
C VAL A 22 4.66 -13.34 -15.11
N CYS A 23 5.95 -13.13 -15.35
CA CYS A 23 6.72 -12.09 -14.66
C CYS A 23 6.17 -10.69 -14.98
N PRO A 24 5.82 -9.87 -13.98
CA PRO A 24 5.26 -8.53 -14.23
C PRO A 24 6.29 -7.54 -14.79
N THR A 25 7.59 -7.85 -14.66
CA THR A 25 8.68 -6.96 -15.07
C THR A 25 9.19 -7.27 -16.48
N CYS A 26 9.44 -8.54 -16.82
CA CYS A 26 9.98 -8.92 -18.14
C CYS A 26 9.04 -9.76 -19.02
N GLY A 27 7.89 -10.21 -18.50
CA GLY A 27 6.93 -11.01 -19.25
C GLY A 27 7.30 -12.50 -19.43
N ALA A 28 8.43 -12.96 -18.89
CA ALA A 28 8.80 -14.39 -18.94
C ALA A 28 7.76 -15.28 -18.24
N ARG A 29 7.46 -16.44 -18.84
CA ARG A 29 6.50 -17.42 -18.32
C ARG A 29 7.19 -18.46 -17.44
N ASN A 30 6.59 -18.80 -16.31
CA ASN A 30 7.04 -19.83 -15.37
C ASN A 30 8.51 -19.69 -14.95
N ALA A 31 9.00 -18.46 -14.81
CA ALA A 31 10.41 -18.14 -14.65
C ALA A 31 10.85 -17.86 -13.20
N PHE A 32 10.01 -18.17 -12.20
CA PHE A 32 10.32 -17.88 -10.80
C PHE A 32 10.91 -19.09 -10.08
N VAL A 33 12.01 -18.84 -9.35
CA VAL A 33 12.66 -19.80 -8.44
C VAL A 33 12.52 -19.32 -7.00
N LEU A 34 12.70 -20.22 -6.02
CA LEU A 34 12.73 -19.84 -4.61
C LEU A 34 13.94 -18.94 -4.32
N SER A 35 13.72 -17.94 -3.47
CA SER A 35 14.76 -17.03 -3.00
C SER A 35 14.71 -16.94 -1.47
N ASP A 36 15.83 -16.61 -0.85
CA ASP A 36 15.89 -16.28 0.58
C ASP A 36 15.90 -14.77 0.81
N LEU A 37 15.82 -14.35 2.07
CA LEU A 37 15.77 -12.94 2.42
C LEU A 37 17.08 -12.20 2.08
N GLY A 38 18.24 -12.86 2.19
CA GLY A 38 19.53 -12.24 1.90
C GLY A 38 19.69 -11.94 0.42
N GLU A 39 19.45 -12.93 -0.44
CA GLU A 39 19.45 -12.78 -1.90
C GLU A 39 18.44 -11.70 -2.34
N ALA A 40 17.21 -11.73 -1.79
CA ALA A 40 16.19 -10.76 -2.13
C ALA A 40 16.57 -9.32 -1.77
N LEU A 41 17.19 -9.11 -0.60
CA LEU A 41 17.63 -7.77 -0.17
C LEU A 41 18.78 -7.23 -1.01
N GLU A 42 19.71 -8.09 -1.44
CA GLU A 42 20.80 -7.69 -2.35
C GLU A 42 20.25 -7.22 -3.71
N ILE A 43 19.24 -7.91 -4.23
CA ILE A 43 18.62 -7.60 -5.52
C ILE A 43 17.77 -6.33 -5.47
N ILE A 44 16.95 -6.18 -4.41
CA ILE A 44 16.12 -4.99 -4.21
C ILE A 44 17.02 -3.76 -4.01
N GLY A 45 18.15 -3.94 -3.32
CA GLY A 45 19.05 -2.84 -2.97
C GLY A 45 18.47 -1.95 -1.87
N LYS A 46 19.27 -0.97 -1.43
CA LYS A 46 18.90 -0.05 -0.33
C LYS A 46 18.38 1.30 -0.83
N ASP A 47 18.45 1.56 -2.14
CA ASP A 47 18.17 2.86 -2.74
C ASP A 47 16.69 3.02 -3.13
N HIS A 48 15.79 2.58 -2.25
CA HIS A 48 14.36 2.81 -2.42
C HIS A 48 13.92 4.06 -1.64
N PRO A 49 13.31 5.05 -2.30
CA PRO A 49 12.88 6.27 -1.63
C PRO A 49 11.82 5.97 -0.57
N SER A 50 12.00 6.55 0.61
CA SER A 50 11.02 6.53 1.68
C SER A 50 9.81 7.42 1.35
N LEU A 51 8.64 7.01 1.85
CA LEU A 51 7.39 7.80 1.84
C LEU A 51 7.20 8.52 3.18
N ASP A 52 8.20 9.29 3.59
CA ASP A 52 8.32 9.99 4.88
C ASP A 52 8.07 11.50 4.79
N GLU A 53 7.84 12.02 3.59
CA GLU A 53 7.46 13.41 3.35
C GLU A 53 6.00 13.52 2.94
N GLN A 54 5.36 14.62 3.32
CA GLN A 54 3.93 14.82 3.09
C GLN A 54 3.61 14.82 1.60
N ALA A 55 4.42 15.50 0.79
CA ALA A 55 4.26 15.52 -0.67
C ALA A 55 4.31 14.11 -1.28
N LYS A 56 5.17 13.22 -0.77
CA LYS A 56 5.28 11.84 -1.24
C LYS A 56 4.08 10.99 -0.84
N VAL A 57 3.55 11.18 0.38
CA VAL A 57 2.30 10.51 0.82
C VAL A 57 1.13 10.94 -0.05
N LEU A 58 1.00 12.25 -0.31
CA LEU A 58 -0.04 12.81 -1.17
C LEU A 58 0.08 12.26 -2.61
N ALA A 59 1.29 12.22 -3.16
CA ALA A 59 1.53 11.65 -4.49
C ALA A 59 1.13 10.16 -4.55
N ALA A 60 1.48 9.37 -3.53
CA ALA A 60 1.10 7.96 -3.46
C ALA A 60 -0.42 7.76 -3.37
N TRP A 61 -1.12 8.57 -2.58
CA TRP A 61 -2.57 8.55 -2.49
C TRP A 61 -3.25 8.94 -3.79
N LYS A 62 -2.75 10.00 -4.43
CA LYS A 62 -3.23 10.44 -5.74
C LYS A 62 -3.07 9.33 -6.77
N GLN A 63 -1.86 8.76 -6.90
CA GLN A 63 -1.58 7.65 -7.79
C GLN A 63 -2.53 6.46 -7.56
N PHE A 64 -2.72 6.04 -6.30
CA PHE A 64 -3.63 4.96 -5.96
C PHE A 64 -5.08 5.26 -6.38
N SER A 65 -5.56 6.48 -6.15
CA SER A 65 -6.92 6.87 -6.53
C SER A 65 -7.10 7.04 -8.04
N ASP A 66 -6.09 7.51 -8.76
CA ASP A 66 -6.11 7.69 -10.22
C ASP A 66 -6.14 6.36 -10.97
N GLN A 67 -5.49 5.33 -10.42
CA GLN A 67 -5.52 3.97 -10.95
C GLN A 67 -6.86 3.26 -10.72
N SER A 68 -7.74 3.82 -9.88
CA SER A 68 -9.02 3.19 -9.56
C SER A 68 -10.19 3.83 -10.30
N PRO A 69 -11.03 3.02 -10.97
CA PRO A 69 -12.26 3.51 -11.60
C PRO A 69 -13.38 3.77 -10.58
N THR A 70 -13.22 3.37 -9.31
CA THR A 70 -14.29 3.44 -8.30
C THR A 70 -14.08 4.48 -7.21
N ILE A 71 -12.84 4.91 -6.96
CA ILE A 71 -12.52 5.86 -5.88
C ILE A 71 -11.81 7.10 -6.40
N LYS A 72 -12.02 8.23 -5.72
CA LYS A 72 -11.20 9.45 -5.82
C LYS A 72 -10.78 9.90 -4.43
N LEU A 73 -9.82 10.81 -4.36
CA LEU A 73 -9.60 11.58 -3.13
C LEU A 73 -10.75 12.55 -2.92
N THR A 74 -11.04 12.87 -1.65
CA THR A 74 -11.94 13.96 -1.30
C THR A 74 -11.41 15.30 -1.82
N ASP A 75 -12.33 16.19 -2.19
CA ASP A 75 -12.02 17.54 -2.68
C ASP A 75 -11.69 18.53 -1.53
N LYS A 76 -11.80 18.05 -0.28
CA LYS A 76 -11.53 18.84 0.93
C LYS A 76 -10.03 18.87 1.26
N ALA A 77 -9.33 19.84 0.69
CA ALA A 77 -7.87 19.98 0.81
C ALA A 77 -7.36 19.97 2.26
N ASP A 78 -8.03 20.67 3.18
CA ASP A 78 -7.62 20.75 4.59
C ASP A 78 -7.68 19.38 5.28
N GLU A 79 -8.69 18.55 4.97
CA GLU A 79 -8.80 17.18 5.50
C GLU A 79 -7.66 16.29 4.96
N VAL A 80 -7.34 16.42 3.67
CA VAL A 80 -6.24 15.67 3.03
C VAL A 80 -4.89 16.04 3.64
N GLU A 81 -4.66 17.33 3.90
CA GLU A 81 -3.45 17.83 4.54
C GLU A 81 -3.34 17.30 5.99
N LEU A 82 -4.41 17.42 6.77
CA LEU A 82 -4.44 16.95 8.15
C LEU A 82 -4.16 15.44 8.25
N LEU A 83 -4.83 14.64 7.42
CA LEU A 83 -4.68 13.19 7.43
C LEU A 83 -3.27 12.76 7.01
N SER A 84 -2.66 13.43 6.02
CA SER A 84 -1.28 13.11 5.61
C SER A 84 -0.27 13.40 6.71
N LYS A 85 -0.44 14.47 7.50
CA LYS A 85 0.38 14.72 8.70
C LYS A 85 0.24 13.59 9.72
N GLY A 86 -0.99 13.18 10.05
CA GLY A 86 -1.21 12.11 11.03
C GLY A 86 -0.63 10.76 10.60
N VAL A 87 -0.61 10.46 9.30
CA VAL A 87 0.06 9.25 8.77
C VAL A 87 1.57 9.29 8.99
N LEU A 88 2.19 10.45 8.79
CA LEU A 88 3.61 10.63 9.02
C LEU A 88 3.97 10.60 10.50
N GLU A 89 3.12 11.12 11.37
CA GLU A 89 3.27 10.97 12.82
C GLU A 89 3.24 9.49 13.23
N ASN A 90 2.30 8.70 12.68
CA ASN A 90 2.27 7.25 12.88
C ASN A 90 3.53 6.58 12.33
N LEU A 91 4.05 7.00 11.17
CA LEU A 91 5.30 6.48 10.62
C LEU A 91 6.46 6.76 11.57
N LYS A 92 6.61 8.00 12.06
CA LYS A 92 7.69 8.41 12.96
C LYS A 92 7.59 7.72 14.32
N GLY A 93 6.40 7.64 14.90
CA GLY A 93 6.19 7.10 16.26
C GLY A 93 6.05 5.58 16.32
N LYS A 94 5.55 4.94 15.25
CA LYS A 94 5.15 3.52 15.26
C LYS A 94 5.78 2.71 14.13
N GLY A 95 6.59 3.33 13.27
CA GLY A 95 7.36 2.68 12.22
C GLY A 95 6.59 2.33 10.94
N GLN A 96 5.30 2.66 10.86
CA GLN A 96 4.48 2.43 9.66
C GLN A 96 3.44 3.52 9.46
N ARG A 97 3.01 3.69 8.20
CA ARG A 97 2.00 4.66 7.77
C ARG A 97 0.57 4.23 8.13
N TYR A 98 0.31 3.89 9.39
CA TYR A 98 -1.01 3.48 9.86
C TYR A 98 -2.07 4.58 9.68
N CYS A 99 -3.35 4.22 9.49
CA CYS A 99 -4.44 5.20 9.37
C CYS A 99 -4.44 6.09 10.62
N PRO A 100 -4.40 7.42 10.48
CA PRO A 100 -4.48 8.34 11.63
C PRO A 100 -5.84 8.26 12.32
N CYS A 101 -6.83 7.72 11.61
CA CYS A 101 -8.21 7.53 12.03
C CYS A 101 -8.47 6.25 12.82
N ARG A 102 -7.45 5.42 13.05
CA ARG A 102 -7.59 4.10 13.69
C ARG A 102 -6.60 3.98 14.83
N ILE A 103 -7.04 3.33 15.90
CA ILE A 103 -6.20 3.00 17.04
C ILE A 103 -5.46 1.70 16.71
N THR A 104 -4.13 1.74 16.75
CA THR A 104 -3.27 0.55 16.66
C THR A 104 -3.43 -0.29 17.93
N THR A 105 -3.54 -1.60 17.75
CA THR A 105 -3.80 -2.55 18.84
C THR A 105 -2.53 -3.01 19.56
N GLY A 106 -1.35 -2.79 18.97
CA GLY A 106 -0.08 -3.34 19.44
C GLY A 106 0.18 -4.77 18.95
N ASP A 107 -0.83 -5.44 18.39
CA ASP A 107 -0.67 -6.68 17.65
C ASP A 107 -0.26 -6.37 16.22
N ARG A 108 1.01 -6.69 15.89
CA ARG A 108 1.58 -6.46 14.56
C ARG A 108 0.72 -7.06 13.45
N GLY A 109 0.19 -8.28 13.61
CA GLY A 109 -0.59 -8.96 12.58
C GLY A 109 -1.90 -8.23 12.28
N LYS A 110 -2.57 -7.70 13.30
CA LYS A 110 -3.78 -6.88 13.14
C LYS A 110 -3.46 -5.52 12.56
N ASP A 111 -2.43 -4.86 13.08
CA ASP A 111 -2.09 -3.48 12.74
C ASP A 111 -1.60 -3.33 11.30
N LEU A 112 -1.02 -4.38 10.68
CA LEU A 112 -0.69 -4.38 9.25
C LEU A 112 -1.91 -4.08 8.35
N ASN A 113 -3.13 -4.41 8.78
CA ASN A 113 -4.36 -4.08 8.03
C ASN A 113 -4.73 -2.60 8.12
N LEU A 114 -4.07 -1.83 8.99
CA LEU A 114 -4.30 -0.40 9.20
C LEU A 114 -3.34 0.48 8.41
N ILE A 115 -2.31 -0.08 7.74
CA ILE A 115 -1.40 0.72 6.89
C ILE A 115 -2.21 1.40 5.77
N CYS A 116 -2.04 2.71 5.61
CA CYS A 116 -2.78 3.52 4.65
C CYS A 116 -2.14 3.49 3.24
N PRO A 117 -2.91 3.28 2.15
CA PRO A 117 -4.34 2.99 2.11
C PRO A 117 -4.66 1.57 2.63
N CYS A 118 -5.55 1.48 3.61
CA CYS A 118 -5.98 0.18 4.15
C CYS A 118 -6.98 -0.49 3.20
N ASN A 119 -7.42 -1.70 3.51
CA ASN A 119 -8.46 -2.39 2.73
C ASN A 119 -9.88 -1.82 3.00
N PHE A 120 -10.04 -0.50 2.93
CA PHE A 120 -11.28 0.20 3.28
C PHE A 120 -12.45 -0.18 2.37
N ILE A 121 -12.20 -0.54 1.11
CA ILE A 121 -13.24 -0.95 0.15
C ILE A 121 -14.04 -2.16 0.66
N ARG A 122 -13.42 -3.04 1.46
CA ARG A 122 -14.09 -4.20 2.04
C ARG A 122 -14.86 -3.87 3.32
N GLN A 123 -14.65 -2.70 3.93
CA GLN A 123 -15.28 -2.30 5.19
C GLN A 123 -16.75 -1.87 4.97
N PRO A 124 -17.64 -2.06 5.96
CA PRO A 124 -19.04 -1.65 5.87
C PRO A 124 -19.22 -0.18 5.51
N THR A 125 -18.48 0.73 6.17
CA THR A 125 -18.52 2.18 5.93
C THR A 125 -18.37 2.54 4.45
N PHE A 126 -17.41 1.97 3.73
CA PHE A 126 -17.25 2.28 2.31
C PHE A 126 -18.37 1.71 1.44
N LYS A 127 -18.91 0.54 1.81
CA LYS A 127 -20.02 -0.07 1.06
C LYS A 127 -21.29 0.76 1.21
N GLU A 128 -21.60 1.17 2.43
CA GLU A 128 -22.81 1.88 2.85
C GLU A 128 -22.73 3.37 2.51
N ASP A 129 -21.72 4.07 3.02
CA ASP A 129 -21.62 5.53 2.94
C ASP A 129 -20.86 5.99 1.68
N GLY A 130 -20.13 5.08 1.04
CA GLY A 130 -19.33 5.42 -0.14
C GLY A 130 -18.01 6.12 0.17
N GLU A 131 -17.58 6.15 1.42
CA GLU A 131 -16.30 6.73 1.81
C GLU A 131 -15.55 5.86 2.82
N CYS A 132 -14.23 5.98 2.84
CA CYS A 132 -13.45 5.37 3.91
C CYS A 132 -13.74 6.11 5.22
N TRP A 133 -13.43 5.49 6.36
CA TRP A 133 -13.89 6.01 7.66
C TRP A 133 -13.42 7.42 8.02
N CYS A 134 -12.35 7.92 7.41
CA CYS A 134 -11.89 9.29 7.62
C CYS A 134 -12.22 10.23 6.45
N GLY A 135 -13.06 9.81 5.50
CA GLY A 135 -13.45 10.61 4.33
C GLY A 135 -12.36 10.82 3.27
N LEU A 136 -11.15 10.28 3.45
CA LEU A 136 -10.02 10.52 2.52
C LEU A 136 -10.31 10.02 1.10
N PHE A 137 -10.80 8.78 1.00
CA PHE A 137 -11.16 8.15 -0.26
C PHE A 137 -12.67 8.03 -0.33
N VAL A 138 -13.26 8.61 -1.37
CA VAL A 138 -14.70 8.61 -1.62
C VAL A 138 -14.99 7.91 -2.95
N LYS A 139 -16.20 7.35 -3.10
CA LYS A 139 -16.66 6.79 -4.38
C LYS A 139 -16.64 7.88 -5.45
N ARG A 140 -16.24 7.50 -6.67
CA ARG A 140 -16.46 8.36 -7.83
C ARG A 140 -17.95 8.44 -8.11
N ASP A 141 -18.42 9.62 -8.50
CA ASP A 141 -19.78 9.78 -9.02
C ASP A 141 -19.96 8.87 -10.23
N ALA A 142 -21.14 8.25 -10.36
CA ALA A 142 -21.47 7.49 -11.55
C ALA A 142 -21.44 8.45 -12.75
N LYS A 143 -20.63 8.12 -13.77
CA LYS A 143 -20.68 8.81 -15.05
C LYS A 143 -21.99 8.54 -15.76
#